data_AF-A0A537ED38-F1
#
_entry.id   AF-A0A537ED38-F1
#
_cell.length_a   1.000
_cell.length_b   1.000
_cell.length_c   1.000
_cell.angle_alpha   90.00
_cell.angle_beta   90.00
_cell.angle_gamma   90.00
#
_symmetry.space_group_name_H-M   'P 1'
#
loop_
_entity.id
_entity.type
_entity.pdbx_description
1 polymer ?
#
loop_
_entity_poly.entity_id
_entity_poly.type
_entity_poly.pdbx_seq_one_letter_code
_entity_poly.pdbx_strand_id
1 'polypeptide(L)'
;WSKLTQNLGNSTLCLLTEATVGAVRADSALSKLLGRMGDEARAIMRAHGIPTAGAVERPGGGQSPGLIGHKPSMLQDYERGRPLEIEAQLMAPLAFGRAAGVATPTLDALIPLATFKAAAKGLYAMNFLH
;
A
#
# COMPACT_ATOMS: atom_id res chain seq x y z
N TRP A 1 -8.25 -9.48 -1.55
CA TRP A 1 -8.69 -8.10 -1.29
C TRP A 1 -8.58 -7.68 0.17
N SER A 2 -9.16 -8.35 1.17
CA SER A 2 -9.05 -7.90 2.58
C SER A 2 -7.62 -7.78 3.12
N LYS A 3 -6.72 -8.71 2.79
CA LYS A 3 -5.27 -8.62 3.11
C LYS A 3 -4.55 -7.60 2.23
N LEU A 4 -5.01 -7.44 0.99
CA LEU A 4 -4.42 -6.54 0.00
C LEU A 4 -4.67 -5.07 0.36
N THR A 5 -5.85 -4.72 0.88
CA THR A 5 -6.15 -3.35 1.31
C THR A 5 -5.33 -2.92 2.53
N GLN A 6 -5.11 -3.84 3.48
CA GLN A 6 -4.26 -3.56 4.64
C GLN A 6 -2.79 -3.42 4.26
N ASN A 7 -2.32 -4.21 3.30
CA ASN A 7 -0.94 -4.16 2.83
C ASN A 7 -0.71 -2.99 1.86
N LEU A 8 -1.68 -2.59 1.04
CA LEU A 8 -1.51 -1.54 0.03
C LEU A 8 -0.99 -0.23 0.66
N GLY A 9 -1.66 0.26 1.70
CA GLY A 9 -1.25 1.48 2.40
C GLY A 9 0.09 1.32 3.13
N ASN A 10 0.22 0.28 3.97
CA ASN A 10 1.41 0.08 4.78
C ASN A 10 2.66 -0.22 3.92
N SER A 11 2.57 -1.11 2.92
CA SER A 11 3.67 -1.44 2.01
C SER A 11 4.14 -0.20 1.25
N THR A 12 3.23 0.63 0.72
CA THR A 12 3.60 1.85 -0.03
C THR A 12 4.31 2.86 0.86
N LEU A 13 3.71 3.23 1.99
CA LEU A 13 4.29 4.28 2.84
C LEU A 13 5.55 3.81 3.57
N CYS A 14 5.60 2.56 4.04
CA CYS A 14 6.82 2.02 4.65
C CYS A 14 7.95 1.90 3.62
N LEU A 15 7.67 1.53 2.36
CA LEU A 15 8.68 1.53 1.30
C LEU A 15 9.22 2.94 1.03
N LEU A 16 8.33 3.94 0.92
CA LEU A 16 8.73 5.32 0.67
C LEU A 16 9.56 5.92 1.80
N THR A 17 9.14 5.69 3.04
CA THR A 17 9.76 6.28 4.24
C THR A 17 10.87 5.44 4.87
N GLU A 18 10.97 4.16 4.50
CA GLU A 18 11.82 3.15 5.16
C GLU A 18 11.54 2.99 6.66
N ALA A 19 10.36 3.42 7.11
CA ALA A 19 9.93 3.36 8.50
C ALA A 19 9.10 2.09 8.80
N THR A 20 8.96 1.78 10.09
CA THR A 20 8.09 0.68 10.54
C THR A 20 6.61 1.08 10.44
N VAL A 21 5.71 0.08 10.46
CA VAL A 21 4.26 0.34 10.55
C VAL A 21 3.92 1.15 11.82
N GLY A 22 4.63 0.90 12.92
CA GLY A 22 4.68 1.73 14.12
C GLY A 22 4.82 3.22 13.82
N ALA A 23 5.96 3.58 13.23
CA ALA A 23 6.32 4.96 12.95
C ALA A 23 5.35 5.64 11.97
N VAL A 24 4.97 4.95 10.87
CA VAL A 24 4.01 5.48 9.88
C VAL A 24 2.65 5.79 10.51
N ARG A 25 2.17 4.95 11.44
CA ARG A 25 0.87 5.17 12.11
C ARG A 25 0.93 6.21 13.23
N ALA A 26 2.08 6.36 13.87
CA ALA A 26 2.30 7.36 14.90
C ALA A 26 2.38 8.79 14.32
N ASP A 27 2.86 8.93 13.09
CA ASP A 27 2.84 10.21 12.39
C ASP A 27 1.43 10.59 11.90
N SER A 28 0.95 11.76 12.29
CA SER A 28 -0.42 12.20 12.00
C SER A 28 -0.68 12.47 10.51
N ALA A 29 0.34 12.90 9.75
CA ALA A 29 0.20 13.18 8.32
C ALA A 29 0.20 11.88 7.52
N LEU A 30 1.10 10.95 7.84
CA LEU A 30 1.15 9.63 7.22
C LEU A 30 -0.05 8.77 7.57
N SER A 31 -0.56 8.84 8.80
CA SER A 31 -1.80 8.16 9.20
C SER A 31 -3.02 8.65 8.42
N LYS A 32 -3.11 9.95 8.11
CA LYS A 32 -4.14 10.50 7.21
C LYS A 32 -4.03 9.93 5.80
N LEU A 33 -2.81 9.76 5.26
CA LEU A 33 -2.60 9.12 3.96
C LEU A 33 -3.03 7.65 3.99
N LEU A 34 -2.70 6.89 5.05
CA LEU A 34 -3.17 5.52 5.23
C LEU A 34 -4.70 5.44 5.18
N GLY A 35 -5.39 6.36 5.86
CA GLY A 35 -6.87 6.44 5.84
C GLY A 35 -7.41 6.63 4.43
N ARG A 36 -6.90 7.62 3.69
CA ARG A 36 -7.32 7.93 2.31
C ARG A 36 -7.06 6.77 1.34
N MET A 37 -5.88 6.15 1.41
CA MET A 37 -5.57 4.96 0.61
C MET A 37 -6.52 3.81 0.94
N GLY A 38 -6.86 3.63 2.22
CA GLY A 38 -7.84 2.65 2.66
C GLY A 38 -9.24 2.91 2.10
N ASP A 39 -9.68 4.17 2.07
CA ASP A 39 -10.96 4.58 1.48
C ASP A 39 -11.03 4.29 -0.02
N GLU A 40 -9.97 4.64 -0.76
CA GLU A 40 -9.84 4.36 -2.19
C GLU A 40 -9.86 2.86 -2.46
N ALA A 41 -9.11 2.06 -1.69
CA ALA A 41 -9.10 0.61 -1.85
C ALA A 41 -10.47 -0.03 -1.55
N ARG A 42 -11.19 0.49 -0.55
CA ARG A 42 -12.57 0.07 -0.27
C ARG A 42 -13.54 0.46 -1.39
N ALA A 43 -13.36 1.62 -2.00
CA ALA A 43 -14.16 2.04 -3.16
C ALA A 43 -13.94 1.11 -4.35
N ILE A 44 -12.69 0.73 -4.63
CA ILE A 44 -12.35 -0.27 -5.65
C ILE A 44 -13.06 -1.60 -5.35
N MET A 45 -12.95 -2.12 -4.11
CA MET A 45 -13.61 -3.37 -3.74
C MET A 45 -15.13 -3.33 -3.97
N ARG A 46 -15.80 -2.25 -3.55
CA ARG A 46 -17.25 -2.08 -3.73
C ARG A 46 -17.65 -2.08 -5.20
N ALA A 47 -16.88 -1.42 -6.06
CA ALA A 47 -17.17 -1.35 -7.49
C ALA A 47 -17.08 -2.73 -8.19
N HIS A 48 -16.31 -3.66 -7.62
CA HIS A 48 -16.19 -5.04 -8.10
C HIS A 48 -17.08 -6.04 -7.33
N GLY A 49 -18.03 -5.57 -6.52
CA GLY A 49 -18.93 -6.43 -5.74
C GLY A 49 -18.24 -7.24 -4.65
N ILE A 50 -17.01 -6.86 -4.26
CA ILE A 50 -16.23 -7.58 -3.24
C ILE A 50 -16.65 -7.09 -1.86
N PRO A 51 -17.12 -7.97 -0.96
CA PRO A 51 -17.50 -7.58 0.39
C PRO A 51 -16.35 -6.88 1.13
N THR A 52 -16.64 -5.73 1.74
CA THR A 52 -15.68 -5.01 2.60
C THR A 52 -15.66 -5.57 4.03
N ALA A 53 -16.61 -6.43 4.38
CA ALA A 53 -16.66 -7.14 5.65
C ALA A 53 -15.47 -8.10 5.75
N GLY A 54 -14.53 -7.80 6.64
CA GLY A 54 -13.25 -8.52 6.76
C GLY A 54 -12.02 -7.64 6.49
N ALA A 55 -12.20 -6.42 5.97
CA ALA A 55 -11.21 -5.35 6.13
C ALA A 55 -11.28 -4.84 7.59
N VAL A 56 -10.98 -5.73 8.53
CA VAL A 56 -10.93 -5.39 9.95
C VAL A 56 -9.72 -4.47 10.11
N GLU A 57 -9.95 -3.16 10.03
CA GLU A 57 -9.21 -2.29 10.94
C GLU A 57 -9.53 -2.81 12.34
N ARG A 58 -8.54 -3.43 12.98
CA ARG A 58 -8.71 -3.89 14.37
C ARG A 58 -9.27 -2.71 15.18
N PRO A 59 -10.38 -2.91 15.92
CA PRO A 59 -10.96 -1.86 16.74
C PRO A 59 -9.88 -1.26 17.65
N GLY A 60 -9.69 0.06 17.57
CA GLY A 60 -8.82 0.82 18.47
C GLY A 60 -7.46 1.25 17.92
N GLY A 61 -7.14 1.09 16.64
CA GLY A 61 -5.81 1.48 16.12
C GLY A 61 -4.64 0.77 16.83
N GLY A 62 -4.96 -0.28 17.61
CA GLY A 62 -4.06 -0.97 18.50
C GLY A 62 -3.13 -1.88 17.70
N GLN A 63 -1.86 -1.54 17.73
CA GLN A 63 -0.80 -2.46 17.34
C GLN A 63 -0.83 -3.63 18.34
N SER A 64 -0.93 -4.88 17.88
CA SER A 64 -0.37 -5.95 18.72
C SER A 64 1.08 -5.54 19.02
N PRO A 65 1.63 -5.76 20.22
CA PRO A 65 2.99 -5.33 20.57
C PRO A 65 4.06 -5.69 19.51
N GLY A 66 3.86 -6.78 18.76
CA GLY A 66 4.69 -7.17 17.63
C GLY A 66 4.60 -6.32 16.35
N LEU A 67 3.68 -5.35 16.23
CA LEU A 67 3.54 -4.49 15.04
C LEU A 67 4.37 -3.19 15.11
N ILE A 68 4.77 -2.73 16.31
CA ILE A 68 5.43 -1.41 16.47
C ILE A 68 6.78 -1.40 15.72
N GLY A 69 7.54 -2.49 15.84
CA GLY A 69 8.77 -2.72 15.09
C GLY A 69 8.57 -3.40 13.74
N HIS A 70 7.33 -3.72 13.34
CA HIS A 70 7.09 -4.52 12.14
C HIS A 70 7.34 -3.71 10.87
N LYS A 71 8.20 -4.25 10.00
CA LYS A 71 8.37 -3.81 8.62
C LYS A 71 7.56 -4.73 7.70
N PRO A 72 6.72 -4.21 6.78
CA PRO A 72 6.05 -5.03 5.78
C PRO A 72 7.06 -5.80 4.93
N SER A 73 6.66 -6.95 4.35
CA SER A 73 7.56 -7.79 3.55
C SER A 73 8.24 -7.02 2.41
N MET A 74 7.50 -6.13 1.72
CA MET A 74 8.05 -5.30 0.64
C MET A 74 9.19 -4.39 1.12
N LEU A 75 9.11 -3.81 2.33
CA LEU A 75 10.22 -3.03 2.89
C LEU A 75 11.40 -3.95 3.25
N GLN A 76 11.14 -5.14 3.79
CA GLN A 76 12.20 -6.10 4.09
C GLN A 76 12.93 -6.57 2.82
N ASP A 77 12.20 -6.81 1.74
CA ASP A 77 12.78 -7.19 0.44
C ASP A 77 13.55 -6.01 -0.18
N TYR A 78 13.04 -4.79 -0.05
CA TYR A 78 13.77 -3.58 -0.47
C TYR A 78 15.10 -3.41 0.27
N GLU A 79 15.11 -3.62 1.59
CA GLU A 79 16.33 -3.55 2.42
C GLU A 79 17.33 -4.66 2.05
N ARG A 80 16.83 -5.83 1.69
CA ARG A 80 17.65 -6.99 1.29
C ARG A 80 18.07 -6.99 -0.17
N GLY A 81 17.67 -5.98 -0.96
CA GLY A 81 17.99 -5.90 -2.38
C GLY A 81 17.34 -7.02 -3.21
N ARG A 82 16.15 -7.47 -2.82
CA ARG A 82 15.38 -8.49 -3.53
C ARG A 82 14.35 -7.85 -4.47
N PRO A 83 13.97 -8.54 -5.56
CA PRO A 83 12.87 -8.07 -6.42
C PRO A 83 11.58 -7.83 -5.62
N LEU A 84 10.87 -6.74 -5.88
CA LEU A 84 9.66 -6.37 -5.15
C LEU A 84 8.40 -6.81 -5.88
N GLU A 85 7.39 -7.26 -5.12
CA GLU A 85 6.05 -7.64 -5.62
C GLU A 85 5.17 -6.41 -5.96
N ILE A 86 5.70 -5.44 -6.69
CA ILE A 86 5.00 -4.18 -7.01
C ILE A 86 3.78 -4.41 -7.90
N GLU A 87 3.88 -5.30 -8.89
CA GLU A 87 2.78 -5.58 -9.80
C GLU A 87 1.54 -6.08 -9.06
N ALA A 88 1.72 -7.10 -8.22
CA ALA A 88 0.62 -7.73 -7.50
C ALA A 88 0.09 -6.86 -6.35
N GLN A 89 0.97 -6.15 -5.63
CA GLN A 89 0.56 -5.43 -4.42
C GLN A 89 0.15 -3.98 -4.67
N LEU A 90 0.69 -3.31 -5.70
CA LEU A 90 0.44 -1.89 -5.97
C LEU A 90 -0.26 -1.67 -7.32
N MET A 91 0.32 -2.14 -8.42
CA MET A 91 -0.19 -1.84 -9.76
C MET A 91 -1.53 -2.51 -10.05
N ALA A 92 -1.72 -3.76 -9.63
CA ALA A 92 -2.98 -4.46 -9.83
C ALA A 92 -4.16 -3.73 -9.15
N PRO A 93 -4.14 -3.38 -7.84
CA PRO A 93 -5.19 -2.55 -7.25
C PRO A 93 -5.50 -1.26 -8.01
N LEU A 94 -4.47 -0.57 -8.49
CA LEU A 94 -4.62 0.66 -9.26
C LEU A 94 -5.31 0.40 -10.60
N ALA A 95 -4.94 -0.67 -11.30
CA ALA A 95 -5.59 -1.10 -12.54
C ALA A 95 -7.06 -1.50 -12.32
N PHE A 96 -7.38 -2.18 -11.22
CA PHE A 96 -8.76 -2.48 -10.83
C PHE A 96 -9.59 -1.21 -10.60
N GLY A 97 -9.00 -0.17 -9.99
CA GLY A 97 -9.65 1.13 -9.83
C GLY A 97 -9.95 1.80 -11.16
N ARG A 98 -8.97 1.84 -12.06
CA ARG A 98 -9.12 2.38 -13.42
C ARG A 98 -10.20 1.65 -14.22
N ALA A 99 -10.18 0.33 -14.21
CA ALA A 99 -11.15 -0.50 -14.92
C ALA A 99 -12.60 -0.29 -14.44
N ALA A 100 -12.79 0.10 -13.17
CA ALA A 100 -14.09 0.38 -12.59
C ALA A 100 -14.48 1.86 -12.60
N GLY A 101 -13.66 2.75 -13.17
CA GLY A 101 -13.89 4.20 -13.14
C GLY A 101 -13.86 4.81 -11.73
N VAL A 102 -13.20 4.16 -10.78
CA VAL A 102 -13.06 4.64 -9.39
C VAL A 102 -11.91 5.63 -9.34
N ALA A 103 -12.17 6.84 -8.85
CA ALA A 103 -11.13 7.83 -8.60
C ALA A 103 -10.21 7.39 -7.45
N THR A 104 -8.90 7.40 -7.71
CA THR A 104 -7.88 6.94 -6.75
C THR A 104 -6.74 7.96 -6.59
N PRO A 105 -7.03 9.24 -6.30
CA PRO A 105 -6.03 10.31 -6.36
C PRO A 105 -4.83 10.10 -5.42
N THR A 106 -5.03 9.48 -4.26
CA THR A 106 -3.95 9.20 -3.30
C THR A 106 -3.07 8.05 -3.80
N LEU A 107 -3.67 6.97 -4.31
CA LEU A 107 -2.92 5.87 -4.90
C LEU A 107 -2.18 6.32 -6.18
N ASP A 108 -2.82 7.10 -7.05
CA ASP A 108 -2.24 7.66 -8.27
C ASP A 108 -1.06 8.59 -7.97
N ALA A 109 -1.03 9.25 -6.80
CA ALA A 109 0.12 10.06 -6.39
C ALA A 109 1.26 9.23 -5.78
N LEU A 110 0.94 8.26 -4.91
CA LEU A 110 1.96 7.59 -4.09
C LEU A 110 2.56 6.34 -4.74
N ILE A 111 1.79 5.58 -5.51
CA ILE A 111 2.28 4.36 -6.17
C ILE A 111 3.39 4.68 -7.19
N PRO A 112 3.29 5.71 -8.04
CA PRO A 112 4.40 6.09 -8.93
C PRO A 112 5.69 6.42 -8.20
N LEU A 113 5.62 7.08 -7.04
CA LEU A 113 6.81 7.37 -6.23
C LEU A 113 7.45 6.09 -5.68
N ALA A 114 6.63 5.17 -5.19
CA ALA A 114 7.09 3.89 -4.63
C ALA A 114 7.73 3.00 -5.72
N THR A 115 7.11 2.95 -6.89
CA THR A 115 7.63 2.21 -8.05
C THR A 115 8.92 2.80 -8.59
N PHE A 116 9.01 4.13 -8.69
CA PHE A 116 10.24 4.81 -9.08
C PHE A 116 11.39 4.53 -8.10
N LYS A 117 11.12 4.61 -6.78
CA LYS A 117 12.11 4.29 -5.74
C LYS A 117 12.66 2.86 -5.89
N ALA A 118 11.79 1.88 -6.13
CA ALA A 118 12.21 0.50 -6.33
C ALA A 118 13.05 0.31 -7.61
N ALA A 119 12.63 0.94 -8.70
CA ALA A 119 13.32 0.87 -9.98
C ALA A 119 14.69 1.57 -9.95
N ALA A 120 14.80 2.70 -9.27
CA ALA A 120 16.07 3.39 -9.06
C ALA A 120 17.10 2.53 -8.31
N LYS A 121 16.63 1.55 -7.51
CA LYS A 121 17.47 0.56 -6.82
C LYS A 121 17.64 -0.76 -7.61
N GLY A 122 17.09 -0.85 -8.82
CA GLY A 122 17.13 -2.06 -9.65
C GLY A 122 16.28 -3.21 -9.12
N LEU A 123 15.33 -2.93 -8.20
CA LEU A 123 14.49 -3.96 -7.56
C LEU A 123 13.14 -4.14 -8.23
N TYR A 124 12.89 -3.38 -9.30
CA TYR A 124 11.68 -3.42 -10.09
C TYR A 124 11.97 -2.92 -11.50
N ALA A 125 11.47 -3.63 -12.51
CA ALA A 125 11.53 -3.16 -13.90
C ALA A 125 10.30 -2.29 -14.18
N MET A 126 10.52 -0.99 -14.39
CA MET A 126 9.47 -0.11 -14.88
C MET A 126 9.17 -0.47 -16.34
N ASN A 127 8.07 -1.17 -16.59
CA ASN A 127 7.50 -1.19 -17.93
C ASN A 127 6.80 0.16 -18.14
N PHE A 128 7.46 1.10 -18.82
CA PHE A 128 6.80 2.26 -19.41
C PHE A 128 5.94 1.77 -20.59
N LEU A 129 4.81 1.13 -20.30
CA LEU A 129 3.77 0.92 -21.29
C LEU A 129 2.66 1.91 -20.98
N HIS A 130 2.77 3.04 -21.68
CA HIS A 130 1.69 3.97 -21.98
C HIS A 130 0.55 3.25 -22.70
#